data_AF-A0A7T5UW54-F1
#
_entry.id   AF-A0A7T5UW54-F1
#
_cell.length_a   1.000
_cell.length_b   1.000
_cell.length_c   1.000
_cell.angle_alpha   90.00
_cell.angle_beta   90.00
_cell.angle_gamma   90.00
#
_symmetry.space_group_name_H-M   'P 1'
#
loop_
_entity.id
_entity.type
_entity.pdbx_description
1 polymer ?
#
loop_
_entity_poly.entity_id
_entity_poly.type
_entity_poly.pdbx_seq_one_letter_code
_entity_poly.pdbx_strand_id
1 'polypeptide(L)'
;MARLPIVGGDAGNWGTILNEYLQVSHASDGTISAGAVGATQTNLTSVAGGMLLRGTFASRPAAAAGNANLYYLATDNNGGTLYQSTGSAWVQVGAGAAHGATHSTGGPDALSGNLDAIARLAIAKAGSAIGSRRRLNFIDGTNVSITPVDDSGNEEVDVTIGLTGSVAVANGGTAATTAAGARTNLAVPEAAGFAKISVGTVAPSTPAVGDLWVDIN
;
A
#
# COMPACT_ATOMS: atom_id res chain seq x y z
N MET A 1 41.72 43.43 -35.01
CA MET A 1 41.96 42.85 -33.67
C MET A 1 41.34 43.80 -32.68
N ALA A 2 40.47 43.32 -31.79
CA ALA A 2 39.92 44.17 -30.73
C ALA A 2 41.08 44.69 -29.87
N ARG A 3 41.11 46.00 -29.60
CA ARG A 3 42.12 46.65 -28.75
C ARG A 3 41.48 47.12 -27.45
N LEU A 4 42.26 47.21 -26.39
CA LEU A 4 41.81 47.78 -25.12
C LEU A 4 41.45 49.27 -25.29
N PRO A 5 40.37 49.75 -24.66
CA PRO A 5 40.08 51.19 -24.58
C PRO A 5 41.19 51.95 -23.85
N ILE A 6 41.58 53.12 -24.36
CA ILE A 6 42.56 54.01 -23.74
C ILE A 6 41.85 55.19 -23.09
N VAL A 7 41.96 55.30 -21.77
CA VAL A 7 41.33 56.37 -20.98
C VAL A 7 41.86 57.74 -21.41
N GLY A 8 40.96 58.62 -21.85
CA GLY A 8 41.30 59.97 -22.34
C GLY A 8 41.83 60.05 -23.77
N GLY A 9 42.22 58.94 -24.41
CA GLY A 9 42.72 58.90 -25.78
C GLY A 9 41.64 58.63 -26.85
N ASP A 10 40.55 57.96 -26.48
CA ASP A 10 39.55 57.45 -27.42
C ASP A 10 38.25 58.28 -27.51
N ALA A 11 38.29 59.55 -27.08
CA ALA A 11 37.13 60.44 -27.01
C ALA A 11 36.30 60.43 -28.32
N GLY A 12 34.98 60.25 -28.19
CA GLY A 12 34.05 60.14 -29.33
C GLY A 12 33.92 58.74 -29.96
N ASN A 13 34.85 57.81 -29.69
CA ASN A 13 34.87 56.45 -30.27
C ASN A 13 34.68 55.32 -29.24
N TRP A 14 34.49 55.66 -27.96
CA TRP A 14 34.37 54.71 -26.85
C TRP A 14 33.30 53.64 -27.05
N GLY A 15 32.12 54.03 -27.55
CA GLY A 15 31.01 53.09 -27.75
C GLY A 15 31.37 51.98 -28.74
N THR A 16 32.02 52.34 -29.86
CA THR A 16 32.44 51.37 -30.88
C THR A 16 33.54 50.44 -30.35
N ILE A 17 34.57 50.99 -29.71
CA ILE A 17 35.71 50.22 -29.21
C ILE A 17 35.29 49.27 -28.09
N LEU A 18 34.46 49.73 -27.16
CA LEU A 18 33.94 48.89 -26.08
C LEU A 18 33.07 47.76 -26.63
N ASN A 19 32.21 48.03 -27.62
CA ASN A 19 31.38 47.01 -28.24
C ASN A 19 32.23 45.97 -28.99
N GLU A 20 33.23 46.39 -29.77
CA GLU A 20 34.17 45.48 -30.43
C GLU A 20 34.95 44.62 -29.43
N TYR A 21 35.32 45.17 -28.28
CA TYR A 21 36.00 44.44 -27.21
C TYR A 21 35.07 43.44 -26.50
N LEU A 22 33.85 43.85 -26.14
CA LEU A 22 32.88 42.98 -25.46
C LEU A 22 32.38 41.85 -26.35
N GLN A 23 32.22 42.10 -27.66
CA GLN A 23 31.80 41.07 -28.63
C GLN A 23 32.82 39.94 -28.83
N VAL A 24 34.04 40.08 -28.30
CA VAL A 24 35.01 38.97 -28.24
C VAL A 24 34.48 37.82 -27.39
N SER A 25 33.72 38.13 -26.34
CA SER A 25 33.25 37.14 -25.36
C SER A 25 31.73 37.13 -25.16
N HIS A 26 31.02 38.16 -25.60
CA HIS A 26 29.57 38.30 -25.45
C HIS A 26 28.85 38.31 -26.81
N ALA A 27 27.64 37.75 -26.85
CA ALA A 27 26.73 37.84 -27.97
C ALA A 27 26.04 39.22 -28.01
N SER A 28 25.41 39.54 -29.14
CA SER A 28 24.71 40.81 -29.36
C SER A 28 23.52 41.05 -28.41
N ASP A 29 23.02 40.00 -27.76
CA ASP A 29 21.95 40.04 -26.76
C ASP A 29 22.47 40.19 -25.32
N GLY A 30 23.79 40.32 -25.13
CA GLY A 30 24.43 40.47 -23.83
C GLY A 30 24.71 39.17 -23.08
N THR A 31 24.40 38.02 -23.68
CA THR A 31 24.81 36.71 -23.14
C THR A 31 26.28 36.41 -23.45
N ILE A 32 26.85 35.40 -22.81
CA ILE A 32 28.20 34.92 -23.14
C ILE A 32 28.16 34.17 -24.47
N SER A 33 29.08 34.48 -25.39
CA SER A 33 29.21 33.80 -26.66
C SER A 33 29.48 32.31 -26.48
N ALA A 34 28.90 31.48 -27.35
CA ALA A 34 29.14 30.04 -27.33
C ALA A 34 30.65 29.74 -27.44
N GLY A 35 31.19 28.95 -26.50
CA GLY A 35 32.60 28.58 -26.45
C GLY A 35 33.55 29.63 -25.85
N ALA A 36 33.06 30.81 -25.42
CA ALA A 36 33.89 31.82 -24.76
C ALA A 36 34.39 31.38 -23.37
N VAL A 37 33.68 30.45 -22.72
CA VAL A 37 34.10 29.78 -21.48
C VAL A 37 34.39 28.32 -21.79
N GLY A 38 35.66 27.94 -21.73
CA GLY A 38 36.10 26.55 -21.82
C GLY A 38 36.10 25.85 -20.47
N ALA A 39 36.30 24.52 -20.49
CA ALA A 39 36.26 23.68 -19.30
C ALA A 39 37.31 24.05 -18.23
N THR A 40 38.41 24.69 -18.62
CA THR A 40 39.44 25.18 -17.70
C THR A 40 39.08 26.52 -17.04
N GLN A 41 38.22 27.33 -17.67
CA GLN A 41 37.72 28.59 -17.12
C GLN A 41 36.52 28.42 -16.19
N THR A 42 35.82 27.26 -16.25
CA THR A 42 34.76 26.93 -15.29
C THR A 42 35.35 26.53 -13.95
N ASN A 43 35.77 27.50 -13.13
CA ASN A 43 36.13 27.27 -11.72
C ASN A 43 34.89 27.10 -10.83
N LEU A 44 33.89 26.36 -11.33
CA LEU A 44 32.79 25.84 -10.53
C LEU A 44 33.15 24.38 -10.27
N THR A 45 33.40 24.05 -9.01
CA THR A 45 33.72 22.67 -8.58
C THR A 45 32.66 21.66 -9.02
N SER A 46 31.40 22.11 -9.18
CA SER A 46 30.26 21.32 -9.70
C SER A 46 30.27 21.08 -11.22
N VAL A 47 31.06 21.83 -11.98
CA VAL A 47 31.23 21.66 -13.44
C VAL A 47 32.56 20.98 -13.74
N ALA A 48 33.61 21.29 -12.99
CA ALA A 48 34.94 20.68 -13.12
C ALA A 48 35.00 19.21 -12.60
N GLY A 49 34.14 18.84 -11.66
CA GLY A 49 34.06 17.48 -11.09
C GLY A 49 33.05 16.53 -11.74
N GLY A 50 32.31 17.00 -12.76
CA GLY A 50 31.25 16.25 -13.44
C GLY A 50 29.89 16.94 -13.32
N MET A 51 29.37 17.41 -14.46
CA MET A 51 28.03 17.98 -14.55
C MET A 51 26.98 16.94 -14.12
N LEU A 52 26.01 17.30 -13.27
CA LEU A 52 24.92 16.40 -12.89
C LEU A 52 23.72 16.62 -13.81
N LEU A 53 23.49 15.67 -14.71
CA LEU A 53 22.29 15.62 -15.55
C LEU A 53 21.22 14.75 -14.89
N ARG A 54 19.96 15.00 -15.24
CA ARG A 54 18.83 14.18 -14.78
C ARG A 54 17.80 14.00 -15.89
N GLY A 55 17.19 12.83 -15.93
CA GLY A 55 16.14 12.48 -16.90
C GLY A 55 15.83 11.00 -16.88
N THR A 56 15.06 10.51 -17.86
CA THR A 56 14.81 9.08 -18.02
C THR A 56 16.08 8.35 -18.46
N PHE A 57 16.19 7.07 -18.14
CA PHE A 57 17.34 6.25 -18.50
C PHE A 57 17.59 6.23 -20.02
N ALA A 58 16.51 6.27 -20.81
CA ALA A 58 16.57 6.33 -22.27
C ALA A 58 17.08 7.68 -22.82
N SER A 59 16.89 8.78 -22.08
CA SER A 59 17.40 10.10 -22.45
C SER A 59 18.86 10.32 -22.03
N ARG A 60 19.48 9.32 -21.40
CA ARG A 60 20.90 9.38 -21.06
C ARG A 60 21.73 9.36 -22.35
N PRO A 61 22.58 10.38 -22.59
CA PRO A 61 23.41 10.41 -23.81
C PRO A 61 24.40 9.25 -23.82
N ALA A 62 24.83 8.83 -25.02
CA ALA A 62 25.86 7.80 -25.17
C ALA A 62 27.16 8.23 -24.45
N ALA A 63 27.83 7.30 -23.78
CA ALA A 63 29.12 7.58 -23.15
C ALA A 63 30.18 7.87 -24.24
N ALA A 64 30.92 8.95 -24.08
CA ALA A 64 31.93 9.40 -25.03
C ALA A 64 33.00 10.22 -24.30
N ALA A 65 34.20 10.33 -24.88
CA ALA A 65 35.31 11.03 -24.24
C ALA A 65 34.95 12.46 -23.77
N GLY A 66 34.09 13.16 -24.52
CA GLY A 66 33.61 14.51 -24.18
C GLY A 66 32.67 14.59 -22.98
N ASN A 67 32.16 13.46 -22.47
CA ASN A 67 31.34 13.40 -21.26
C ASN A 67 31.94 12.52 -20.16
N ALA A 68 33.25 12.26 -20.19
CA ALA A 68 33.92 11.56 -19.09
C ALA A 68 33.68 12.27 -17.74
N ASN A 69 33.48 11.49 -16.69
CA ASN A 69 33.14 11.90 -15.33
C ASN A 69 31.77 12.57 -15.14
N LEU A 70 30.96 12.71 -16.18
CA LEU A 70 29.61 13.25 -16.09
C LEU A 70 28.72 12.31 -15.26
N TYR A 71 27.93 12.88 -14.34
CA TYR A 71 26.96 12.13 -13.54
C TYR A 71 25.56 12.25 -14.15
N TYR A 72 24.82 11.14 -14.19
CA TYR A 72 23.43 11.09 -14.68
C TYR A 72 22.52 10.39 -13.68
N LEU A 73 21.52 11.11 -13.18
CA LEU A 73 20.44 10.54 -12.38
C LEU A 73 19.30 10.09 -13.29
N ALA A 74 19.16 8.78 -13.46
CA ALA A 74 18.05 8.16 -14.19
C ALA A 74 16.82 8.08 -13.27
N THR A 75 15.84 8.94 -13.48
CA THR A 75 14.69 9.13 -12.58
C THR A 75 13.69 7.98 -12.61
N ASP A 76 13.68 7.22 -13.69
CA ASP A 76 12.77 6.09 -13.94
C ASP A 76 13.43 4.72 -13.67
N ASN A 77 14.76 4.64 -13.65
CA ASN A 77 15.46 3.40 -13.32
C ASN A 77 15.54 3.22 -11.79
N ASN A 78 14.78 2.26 -11.27
CA ASN A 78 14.67 1.96 -9.83
C ASN A 78 14.40 3.22 -8.97
N GLY A 79 13.57 4.15 -9.46
CA GLY A 79 13.20 5.36 -8.71
C GLY A 79 14.30 6.42 -8.56
N GLY A 80 15.45 6.27 -9.23
CA GLY A 80 16.55 7.25 -9.15
C GLY A 80 17.94 6.63 -9.08
N THR A 81 18.40 5.97 -10.14
CA THR A 81 19.75 5.38 -10.17
C THR A 81 20.80 6.38 -10.65
N LEU A 82 21.92 6.49 -9.94
CA LEU A 82 23.03 7.37 -10.31
C LEU A 82 24.09 6.61 -11.11
N TYR A 83 24.45 7.16 -12.26
CA TYR A 83 25.52 6.68 -13.12
C TYR A 83 26.61 7.73 -13.29
N GLN A 84 27.83 7.28 -13.55
CA GLN A 84 28.95 8.11 -13.97
C GLN A 84 29.48 7.61 -15.32
N SER A 85 29.76 8.52 -16.24
CA SER A 85 30.41 8.17 -17.50
C SER A 85 31.92 8.01 -17.30
N THR A 86 32.49 6.93 -17.83
CA THR A 86 33.95 6.72 -17.91
C THR A 86 34.56 7.33 -19.17
N GLY A 87 33.74 7.99 -20.00
CA GLY A 87 34.12 8.43 -21.35
C GLY A 87 33.97 7.35 -22.42
N SER A 88 33.58 6.14 -22.05
CA SER A 88 33.32 5.02 -22.98
C SER A 88 32.14 4.15 -22.56
N ALA A 89 31.82 4.12 -21.26
CA ALA A 89 30.67 3.43 -20.72
C ALA A 89 30.03 4.25 -19.58
N TRP A 90 28.79 3.89 -19.24
CA TRP A 90 28.14 4.37 -18.03
C TRP A 90 28.27 3.31 -16.94
N VAL A 91 28.89 3.67 -15.82
CA VAL A 91 29.03 2.83 -14.65
C VAL A 91 28.02 3.27 -13.60
N GLN A 92 27.31 2.33 -13.00
CA GLN A 92 26.42 2.62 -11.87
C GLN A 92 27.26 2.90 -10.63
N VAL A 93 27.04 4.05 -10.01
CA VAL A 93 27.79 4.49 -8.82
C VAL A 93 26.89 4.69 -7.59
N GLY A 94 25.58 4.64 -7.78
CA GLY A 94 24.59 4.55 -6.71
C GLY A 94 23.33 3.87 -7.20
N ALA A 95 22.89 2.82 -6.53
CA ALA A 95 21.64 2.14 -6.86
C ALA A 95 20.43 2.99 -6.43
N GLY A 96 19.46 3.17 -7.33
CA GLY A 96 18.16 3.69 -6.96
C GLY A 96 17.36 2.63 -6.20
N ALA A 97 16.50 3.06 -5.27
CA ALA A 97 15.55 2.21 -4.58
C ALA A 97 14.14 2.45 -5.14
N ALA A 98 13.61 1.46 -5.89
CA ALA A 98 12.21 1.49 -6.29
C ALA A 98 11.33 1.27 -5.05
N HIS A 99 10.75 2.35 -4.52
CA HIS A 99 9.94 2.36 -3.29
C HIS A 99 8.86 1.25 -3.25
N GLY A 100 8.33 0.78 -4.38
CA GLY A 100 7.32 -0.29 -4.38
C GLY A 100 7.87 -1.72 -4.27
N ALA A 101 9.09 -1.98 -4.77
CA ALA A 101 9.64 -3.34 -4.84
C ALA A 101 10.38 -3.74 -3.56
N THR A 102 10.88 -2.76 -2.81
CA THR A 102 11.68 -3.00 -1.62
C THR A 102 10.83 -3.45 -0.42
N HIS A 103 9.52 -3.14 -0.41
CA HIS A 103 8.54 -3.53 0.63
C HIS A 103 7.95 -4.95 0.49
N SER A 104 8.43 -5.77 -0.45
CA SER A 104 7.99 -7.17 -0.55
C SER A 104 8.45 -7.99 0.66
N THR A 105 7.67 -9.01 1.05
CA THR A 105 8.08 -9.94 2.12
C THR A 105 9.36 -10.67 1.71
N GLY A 106 10.35 -10.72 2.60
CA GLY A 106 11.69 -11.25 2.31
C GLY A 106 12.62 -10.33 1.50
N GLY A 107 12.18 -9.12 1.13
CA GLY A 107 13.00 -8.12 0.47
C GLY A 107 13.98 -7.37 1.40
N PRO A 108 14.91 -6.55 0.85
CA PRO A 108 15.93 -5.83 1.63
C PRO A 108 15.38 -4.74 2.57
N ASP A 109 14.18 -4.24 2.31
CA ASP A 109 13.45 -3.22 3.09
C ASP A 109 11.99 -3.68 3.24
N ALA A 110 11.84 -4.98 3.53
CA ALA A 110 10.55 -5.54 3.88
C ALA A 110 10.00 -4.74 5.07
N LEU A 111 8.73 -4.35 4.95
CA LEU A 111 7.98 -3.68 6.02
C LEU A 111 7.85 -4.63 7.22
N SER A 112 8.88 -4.64 8.07
CA SER A 112 9.02 -5.50 9.24
C SER A 112 8.75 -4.70 10.52
N GLY A 113 8.09 -5.34 11.49
CA GLY A 113 7.67 -4.70 12.75
C GLY A 113 6.26 -4.09 12.71
N ASN A 114 5.92 -3.30 13.73
CA ASN A 114 4.61 -2.68 13.85
C ASN A 114 4.45 -1.54 12.83
N LEU A 115 3.62 -1.75 11.81
CA LEU A 115 3.26 -0.73 10.82
C LEU A 115 2.40 0.37 11.46
N ASP A 116 3.00 1.52 11.75
CA ASP A 116 2.38 2.63 12.49
C ASP A 116 1.62 3.63 11.57
N ALA A 117 2.03 3.72 10.30
CA ALA A 117 1.44 4.53 9.24
C ALA A 117 0.48 3.71 8.34
N ILE A 118 -0.80 3.65 8.74
CA ILE A 118 -1.95 3.28 7.90
C ILE A 118 -1.80 1.94 7.11
N ALA A 119 -1.22 0.90 7.69
CA ALA A 119 -1.51 -0.48 7.26
C ALA A 119 -2.84 -0.93 7.91
N ARG A 120 -3.95 -0.25 7.60
CA ARG A 120 -5.21 -0.53 8.27
C ARG A 120 -5.84 -1.77 7.63
N LEU A 121 -5.96 -2.85 8.39
CA LEU A 121 -6.92 -3.91 8.07
C LEU A 121 -8.29 -3.23 7.92
N ALA A 122 -8.86 -3.29 6.71
CA ALA A 122 -10.22 -2.84 6.46
C ALA A 122 -11.15 -3.90 7.06
N ILE A 123 -11.71 -3.61 8.22
CA ILE A 123 -12.63 -4.53 8.89
C ILE A 123 -14.03 -4.22 8.34
N ALA A 124 -14.69 -5.20 7.74
CA ALA A 124 -16.04 -5.07 7.23
C ALA A 124 -17.00 -6.03 7.94
N LYS A 125 -18.26 -5.62 8.08
CA LYS A 125 -19.37 -6.49 8.50
C LYS A 125 -20.44 -6.45 7.42
N ALA A 126 -20.81 -7.63 6.90
CA ALA A 126 -21.77 -7.77 5.80
C ALA A 126 -21.42 -6.89 4.57
N GLY A 127 -20.14 -6.86 4.19
CA GLY A 127 -19.67 -6.10 3.02
C GLY A 127 -19.50 -4.59 3.23
N SER A 128 -19.85 -4.05 4.40
CA SER A 128 -19.64 -2.62 4.73
C SER A 128 -18.47 -2.44 5.69
N ALA A 129 -17.55 -1.53 5.37
CA ALA A 129 -16.40 -1.23 6.23
C ALA A 129 -16.87 -0.63 7.56
N ILE A 130 -16.68 -1.37 8.65
CA ILE A 130 -17.00 -0.95 10.02
C ILE A 130 -15.84 -0.19 10.68
N GLY A 131 -14.66 -0.23 10.07
CA GLY A 131 -13.55 0.62 10.44
C GLY A 131 -12.25 0.14 9.81
N SER A 132 -11.37 1.08 9.51
CA SER A 132 -9.98 0.79 9.24
C SER A 132 -9.28 0.84 10.62
N ARG A 133 -8.50 -0.13 11.09
CA ARG A 133 -7.82 0.00 12.42
C ARG A 133 -6.42 -0.59 12.35
N ARG A 134 -5.51 -0.13 13.22
CA ARG A 134 -4.14 -0.66 13.34
C ARG A 134 -4.07 -2.02 14.02
N ARG A 135 -5.12 -2.39 14.76
CA ARG A 135 -5.23 -3.63 15.51
C ARG A 135 -6.66 -4.12 15.46
N LEU A 136 -6.84 -5.43 15.27
CA LEU A 136 -8.07 -6.16 15.51
C LEU A 136 -7.96 -6.76 16.92
N ASN A 137 -8.95 -6.52 17.77
CA ASN A 137 -8.99 -7.09 19.12
C ASN A 137 -10.16 -8.07 19.19
N PHE A 138 -9.86 -9.35 19.40
CA PHE A 138 -10.88 -10.35 19.69
C PHE A 138 -11.18 -10.31 21.18
N ILE A 139 -12.46 -10.31 21.53
CA ILE A 139 -12.92 -10.27 22.92
C ILE A 139 -13.93 -11.39 23.08
N ASP A 140 -13.66 -12.28 24.03
CA ASP A 140 -14.59 -13.35 24.39
C ASP A 140 -15.88 -12.75 24.94
N GLY A 141 -17.00 -13.21 24.40
CA GLY A 141 -18.32 -13.00 24.99
C GLY A 141 -18.62 -14.08 26.02
N THR A 142 -19.68 -13.88 26.80
CA THR A 142 -20.21 -14.95 27.66
C THR A 142 -20.50 -16.20 26.83
N ASN A 143 -20.00 -17.36 27.27
CA ASN A 143 -20.16 -18.68 26.62
C ASN A 143 -19.52 -18.82 25.23
N VAL A 144 -18.69 -17.86 24.80
CA VAL A 144 -17.90 -17.94 23.56
C VAL A 144 -16.42 -17.93 23.94
N SER A 145 -15.65 -18.86 23.42
CA SER A 145 -14.18 -18.84 23.51
C SER A 145 -13.59 -18.52 22.15
N ILE A 146 -12.70 -17.54 22.09
CA ILE A 146 -11.90 -17.21 20.92
C ILE A 146 -10.46 -17.61 21.24
N THR A 147 -9.92 -18.54 20.47
CA THR A 147 -8.56 -19.07 20.65
C THR A 147 -7.74 -18.75 19.41
N PRO A 148 -7.02 -17.61 19.40
CA PRO A 148 -6.06 -17.29 18.36
C PRO A 148 -4.77 -18.10 18.54
N VAL A 149 -4.22 -18.59 17.44
CA VAL A 149 -2.92 -19.27 17.35
C VAL A 149 -2.12 -18.57 16.27
N ASP A 150 -0.93 -18.09 16.61
CA ASP A 150 -0.02 -17.45 15.64
C ASP A 150 0.75 -18.53 14.87
N ASP A 151 0.45 -18.68 13.58
CA ASP A 151 1.18 -19.53 12.66
C ASP A 151 2.20 -18.70 11.88
N SER A 152 3.28 -18.36 12.58
CA SER A 152 4.40 -17.63 11.99
C SER A 152 5.12 -18.38 10.84
N GLY A 153 4.92 -19.70 10.71
CA GLY A 153 5.47 -20.48 9.60
C GLY A 153 4.73 -20.23 8.28
N ASN A 154 3.46 -19.88 8.38
CA ASN A 154 2.55 -19.62 7.26
C ASN A 154 2.15 -18.14 7.14
N GLU A 155 2.70 -17.26 7.98
CA GLU A 155 2.41 -15.82 8.04
C GLU A 155 0.93 -15.51 8.29
N GLU A 156 0.25 -16.36 9.07
CA GLU A 156 -1.17 -16.20 9.39
C GLU A 156 -1.46 -16.38 10.89
N VAL A 157 -2.66 -15.97 11.30
CA VAL A 157 -3.18 -16.24 12.63
C VAL A 157 -4.46 -17.04 12.47
N ASP A 158 -4.43 -18.28 12.93
CA ASP A 158 -5.61 -19.12 13.02
C ASP A 158 -6.47 -18.69 14.20
N VAL A 159 -7.78 -18.58 14.00
CA VAL A 159 -8.71 -18.25 15.07
C VAL A 159 -9.79 -19.31 15.17
N THR A 160 -9.75 -20.08 16.26
CA THR A 160 -10.83 -21.01 16.60
C THR A 160 -11.87 -20.28 17.44
N ILE A 161 -13.14 -20.33 17.03
CA ILE A 161 -14.26 -19.81 17.81
C ILE A 161 -15.10 -21.00 18.29
N GLY A 162 -15.08 -21.21 19.61
CA GLY A 162 -15.80 -22.27 20.31
C GLY A 162 -16.97 -21.73 21.14
N LEU A 163 -17.89 -22.63 21.47
CA LEU A 163 -18.95 -22.38 22.44
C LEU A 163 -18.63 -23.17 23.71
N THR A 164 -18.47 -22.49 24.84
CA THR A 164 -18.06 -23.11 26.11
C THR A 164 -19.22 -23.43 27.04
N GLY A 165 -20.45 -23.04 26.68
CA GLY A 165 -21.66 -23.28 27.45
C GLY A 165 -22.93 -23.31 26.59
N SER A 166 -24.08 -23.41 27.23
CA SER A 166 -25.38 -23.38 26.55
C SER A 166 -25.56 -22.03 25.85
N VAL A 167 -25.68 -22.07 24.52
CA VAL A 167 -26.12 -20.91 23.74
C VAL A 167 -27.63 -20.83 23.85
N ALA A 168 -28.14 -19.74 24.42
CA ALA A 168 -29.55 -19.43 24.34
C ALA A 168 -29.89 -19.14 22.87
N VAL A 169 -30.35 -20.16 22.15
CA VAL A 169 -30.86 -19.96 20.80
C VAL A 169 -32.24 -19.34 20.95
N ALA A 170 -32.41 -18.11 20.46
CA ALA A 170 -33.71 -17.43 20.51
C ALA A 170 -34.79 -18.37 19.94
N ASN A 171 -35.97 -18.37 20.57
CA ASN A 171 -37.07 -19.26 20.18
C ASN A 171 -36.72 -20.75 20.25
N GLY A 172 -35.80 -21.16 21.14
CA GLY A 172 -35.42 -22.57 21.32
C GLY A 172 -34.80 -23.21 20.08
N GLY A 173 -34.19 -22.43 19.19
CA GLY A 173 -33.65 -22.92 17.92
C GLY A 173 -34.69 -23.15 16.84
N THR A 174 -35.96 -22.86 17.12
CA THR A 174 -37.05 -23.00 16.15
C THR A 174 -37.27 -21.75 15.31
N ALA A 175 -36.65 -20.61 15.67
CA ALA A 175 -36.92 -19.28 15.07
C ALA A 175 -38.39 -18.82 15.13
N ALA A 176 -39.27 -19.50 15.88
CA ALA A 176 -40.70 -19.19 15.94
C ALA A 176 -41.09 -18.44 17.22
N THR A 177 -41.78 -17.30 17.09
CA THR A 177 -42.31 -16.53 18.23
C THR A 177 -43.62 -17.08 18.78
N THR A 178 -44.19 -18.13 18.16
CA THR A 178 -45.39 -18.81 18.63
C THR A 178 -45.11 -20.27 18.95
N ALA A 179 -45.82 -20.82 19.93
CA ALA A 179 -45.71 -22.24 20.27
C ALA A 179 -46.08 -23.15 19.11
N ALA A 180 -47.03 -22.74 18.25
CA ALA A 180 -47.40 -23.49 17.05
C ALA A 180 -46.24 -23.57 16.04
N GLY A 181 -45.65 -22.42 15.69
CA GLY A 181 -44.50 -22.39 14.78
C GLY A 181 -43.28 -23.12 15.35
N ALA A 182 -43.09 -23.08 16.68
CA ALA A 182 -42.00 -23.80 17.32
C ALA A 182 -42.16 -25.33 17.16
N ARG A 183 -43.38 -25.86 17.36
CA ARG A 183 -43.66 -27.29 17.14
C ARG A 183 -43.44 -27.70 15.69
N THR A 184 -43.96 -26.91 14.76
CA THR A 184 -43.77 -27.14 13.32
C THR A 184 -42.28 -27.21 12.95
N ASN A 185 -41.48 -26.25 13.41
CA ASN A 185 -40.06 -26.16 13.05
C ASN A 185 -39.20 -27.20 13.78
N LEU A 186 -39.62 -27.66 14.95
CA LEU A 186 -39.00 -28.81 15.63
C LEU A 186 -39.42 -30.15 15.00
N ALA A 187 -40.24 -30.11 13.94
CA ALA A 187 -40.88 -31.27 13.32
C ALA A 187 -41.56 -32.19 14.35
N VAL A 188 -41.95 -31.63 15.51
CA VAL A 188 -42.87 -32.28 16.43
C VAL A 188 -44.19 -32.16 15.69
N PRO A 189 -44.71 -33.25 15.11
CA PRO A 189 -45.90 -33.19 14.28
C PRO A 189 -46.94 -32.41 15.06
N GLU A 190 -47.53 -31.40 14.42
CA GLU A 190 -48.62 -30.62 14.97
C GLU A 190 -49.53 -31.58 15.73
N ALA A 191 -49.69 -31.37 17.03
CA ALA A 191 -50.18 -32.36 18.00
C ALA A 191 -51.53 -32.97 17.60
N ALA A 192 -51.47 -33.95 16.70
CA ALA A 192 -52.55 -34.79 16.22
C ALA A 192 -52.13 -36.27 16.29
N GLY A 193 -50.87 -36.58 16.64
CA GLY A 193 -50.29 -37.92 16.54
C GLY A 193 -49.53 -38.44 17.76
N PHE A 194 -49.38 -37.67 18.86
CA PHE A 194 -49.19 -38.36 20.13
C PHE A 194 -50.52 -39.02 20.44
N ALA A 195 -50.57 -40.35 20.42
CA ALA A 195 -51.72 -41.09 20.92
C ALA A 195 -52.08 -40.45 22.26
N LYS A 196 -53.28 -39.88 22.32
CA LYS A 196 -53.68 -39.03 23.44
C LYS A 196 -53.83 -39.96 24.63
N ILE A 197 -52.77 -40.14 25.42
CA ILE A 197 -52.83 -40.93 26.65
C ILE A 197 -53.78 -40.18 27.58
N SER A 198 -55.05 -40.59 27.52
CA SER A 198 -56.12 -40.02 28.30
C SER A 198 -56.23 -40.90 29.54
N VAL A 199 -55.68 -40.42 30.66
CA VAL A 199 -55.80 -41.10 31.96
C VAL A 199 -57.01 -40.55 32.67
N GLY A 200 -57.98 -41.41 32.97
CA GLY A 200 -59.21 -40.99 33.63
C GLY A 200 -59.98 -42.20 34.17
N THR A 201 -60.80 -41.96 35.19
CA THR A 201 -61.60 -43.00 35.87
C THR A 201 -62.87 -43.39 35.11
N VAL A 202 -63.12 -42.78 33.95
CA VAL A 202 -64.29 -43.05 33.10
C VAL A 202 -63.80 -43.26 31.68
N ALA A 203 -64.23 -44.36 31.06
CA ALA A 203 -63.85 -44.70 29.70
C ALA A 203 -64.34 -43.63 28.69
N PRO A 204 -63.54 -43.30 27.66
CA PRO A 204 -63.98 -42.41 26.59
C PRO A 204 -65.22 -42.99 25.89
N SER A 205 -66.23 -42.16 25.65
CA SER A 205 -67.45 -42.60 24.94
C SER A 205 -67.25 -42.83 23.45
N THR A 206 -66.12 -42.42 22.88
CA THR A 206 -65.75 -42.62 21.46
C THR A 206 -64.22 -42.73 21.29
N PRO A 207 -63.59 -43.87 21.62
CA PRO A 207 -62.15 -44.04 21.45
C PRO A 207 -61.79 -44.14 19.95
N ALA A 208 -60.72 -43.47 19.53
CA ALA A 208 -60.18 -43.61 18.18
C ALA A 208 -59.29 -44.86 18.08
N VAL A 209 -59.16 -45.43 16.87
CA VAL A 209 -58.23 -46.54 16.63
C VAL A 209 -56.81 -46.06 16.90
N GLY A 210 -56.13 -46.71 17.85
CA GLY A 210 -54.79 -46.32 18.31
C GLY A 210 -54.76 -45.53 19.63
N ASP A 211 -55.92 -45.18 20.21
CA ASP A 211 -55.98 -44.64 21.56
C ASP A 211 -55.65 -45.73 22.59
N LEU A 212 -54.79 -45.39 23.55
CA LEU A 212 -54.50 -46.21 24.71
C LEU A 212 -55.26 -45.64 25.91
N TRP A 213 -56.28 -46.35 26.40
CA TRP A 213 -56.96 -46.02 27.65
C TRP A 213 -56.45 -46.93 28.76
N VAL A 214 -56.03 -46.33 29.88
CA VAL A 214 -55.61 -47.05 31.08
C VAL A 214 -56.63 -46.74 32.15
N ASP A 215 -57.44 -47.73 32.53
CA ASP A 215 -58.28 -47.66 33.72
C ASP A 215 -57.40 -47.73 34.97
N ILE A 216 -57.75 -46.94 35.97
CA ILE A 216 -57.00 -46.83 37.23
C ILE A 216 -57.85 -47.21 38.45
N ASN A 217 -59.02 -47.81 38.23
CA ASN A 217 -59.86 -48.39 39.28
C ASN A 217 -59.60 -49.89 39.48
#